data_AF-A0A927W263-F1
#
_entry.id   AF-A0A927W263-F1
#
_cell.length_a   1.000
_cell.length_b   1.000
_cell.length_c   1.000
_cell.angle_alpha   90.00
_cell.angle_beta   90.00
_cell.angle_gamma   90.00
#
_symmetry.space_group_name_H-M   'P 1'
#
loop_
_entity.id
_entity.type
_entity.pdbx_description
1 polymer ?
#
loop_
_entity_poly.entity_id
_entity_poly.type
_entity_poly.pdbx_seq_one_letter_code
_entity_poly.pdbx_strand_id
1 'polypeptide(L)'
;MLNKKKVYSIQEFIQYLDEKNIKKTDKQVGIFLKDRKINPILVAVTGSLFHYSVALADASSAEGKISVAGNTIFGICKEAAFWICLIMCAIEIVKALMNGDTKSVSKVIAKYIVAYGAIYLLPWSFNLIKDIFG
;
A
#
# COMPACT_ATOMS: atom_id res chain seq x y z
N MET A 1 -5.36 -35.89 -43.08
CA MET A 1 -5.51 -34.43 -43.18
C MET A 1 -4.23 -33.79 -42.63
N LEU A 2 -3.35 -33.28 -43.50
CA LEU A 2 -2.04 -32.76 -43.12
C LEU A 2 -2.20 -31.37 -42.48
N ASN A 3 -1.77 -31.26 -41.22
CA ASN A 3 -1.75 -30.01 -40.46
C ASN A 3 -0.77 -29.02 -41.13
N LYS A 4 -1.29 -27.99 -41.81
CA LYS A 4 -0.47 -26.95 -42.46
C LYS A 4 0.29 -26.16 -41.40
N LYS A 5 1.55 -26.50 -41.17
CA LYS A 5 2.46 -25.70 -40.34
C LYS A 5 2.71 -24.37 -41.04
N LYS A 6 2.14 -23.28 -40.52
CA LYS A 6 2.48 -21.91 -40.95
C LYS A 6 3.90 -21.62 -40.49
N VAL A 7 4.78 -21.27 -41.43
CA VAL A 7 6.14 -20.84 -41.15
C VAL A 7 6.11 -19.32 -41.08
N TYR A 8 6.61 -18.77 -39.98
CA TYR A 8 6.68 -17.33 -39.72
C TYR A 8 8.14 -16.89 -39.78
N SER A 9 8.40 -15.67 -40.25
CA SER A 9 9.69 -15.01 -39.98
C SER A 9 9.82 -14.74 -38.47
N ILE A 10 11.04 -14.54 -37.96
CA ILE A 10 11.27 -14.33 -36.52
C ILE A 10 10.44 -13.16 -35.98
N GLN A 11 10.30 -12.08 -36.75
CA GLN A 11 9.53 -10.91 -36.35
C GLN A 11 8.02 -11.18 -36.31
N GLU A 12 7.48 -11.87 -37.32
CA GLU A 12 6.07 -12.27 -37.36
C GLU A 12 5.74 -13.30 -36.27
N PHE A 13 6.69 -14.16 -35.90
CA PHE A 13 6.53 -15.10 -34.80
C PHE A 13 6.48 -14.39 -33.45
N ILE A 14 7.32 -13.37 -33.24
CA ILE A 14 7.29 -12.52 -32.04
C ILE A 14 5.95 -11.79 -31.94
N GLN A 15 5.48 -11.17 -33.04
CA GLN A 15 4.17 -10.52 -33.07
C GLN A 15 3.01 -11.49 -32.79
N TYR A 16 3.07 -12.70 -33.35
CA TYR A 16 2.08 -13.74 -33.09
C TYR A 16 2.07 -14.18 -31.62
N LEU A 17 3.24 -14.32 -31.00
CA LEU A 17 3.35 -14.63 -29.58
C LEU A 17 2.80 -13.50 -28.70
N ASP A 18 3.11 -12.25 -29.05
CA ASP A 18 2.65 -11.07 -28.32
C ASP A 18 1.12 -10.93 -28.41
N GLU A 19 0.55 -11.04 -29.61
CA GLU A 19 -0.90 -11.00 -29.82
C GLU A 19 -1.63 -12.13 -29.07
N LYS A 20 -1.03 -13.33 -29.04
CA LYS A 20 -1.57 -14.48 -28.30
C LYS A 20 -1.50 -14.29 -26.79
N ASN A 21 -0.44 -13.65 -26.29
CA ASN A 21 -0.30 -13.31 -24.88
C ASN A 21 -1.30 -12.24 -24.47
N ILE A 22 -1.48 -11.18 -25.27
CA ILE A 22 -2.48 -10.13 -25.03
C ILE A 22 -3.88 -10.74 -24.93
N LYS A 23 -4.27 -11.61 -25.89
CA LYS A 23 -5.57 -12.31 -25.85
C LYS A 23 -5.76 -13.20 -24.63
N LYS A 24 -4.68 -13.83 -24.14
CA LYS A 24 -4.71 -14.67 -22.93
C LYS A 24 -4.83 -13.81 -21.65
N THR A 25 -4.18 -12.66 -21.63
CA THR A 25 -4.24 -11.68 -20.53
C THR A 25 -5.64 -11.06 -20.45
N ASP A 26 -6.20 -10.59 -21.57
CA ASP A 26 -7.55 -10.02 -21.64
C ASP A 26 -8.61 -11.01 -21.14
N LYS A 27 -8.46 -12.28 -21.48
CA LYS A 27 -9.35 -13.34 -20.99
C LYS A 27 -9.26 -13.52 -19.48
N GLN A 28 -8.07 -13.42 -18.90
CA GLN A 28 -7.89 -13.52 -17.45
C GLN A 28 -8.43 -12.28 -16.73
N VAL A 29 -8.16 -11.08 -17.25
CA VAL A 29 -8.69 -9.82 -16.73
C VAL A 29 -10.22 -9.83 -16.76
N GLY A 30 -10.84 -10.31 -17.85
CA GLY A 30 -12.30 -10.45 -17.93
C GLY A 30 -12.91 -11.39 -16.89
N ILE A 31 -12.18 -12.44 -16.49
CA ILE A 31 -12.59 -13.34 -15.40
C ILE A 31 -12.50 -12.62 -14.05
N PHE A 32 -11.40 -11.89 -13.78
CA PHE A 32 -11.21 -11.15 -12.53
C PHE A 32 -12.18 -9.98 -12.36
N LEU A 33 -12.53 -9.29 -13.45
CA LEU A 33 -13.52 -8.20 -13.44
C LEU A 33 -14.94 -8.69 -13.16
N LYS A 34 -15.26 -9.95 -13.49
CA LYS A 34 -16.57 -10.55 -13.23
C LYS A 34 -16.72 -10.97 -11.77
N ASP A 35 -15.62 -11.17 -11.03
CA ASP A 35 -15.66 -11.53 -9.62
C ASP A 35 -15.90 -10.28 -8.73
N ARG A 36 -17.00 -10.29 -7.97
CA ARG A 36 -17.45 -9.16 -7.14
C ARG A 36 -16.46 -8.79 -6.02
N LYS A 37 -15.61 -9.72 -5.57
CA LYS A 37 -14.64 -9.47 -4.49
C LYS A 37 -13.31 -8.94 -5.03
N ILE A 38 -12.89 -9.42 -6.20
CA ILE A 38 -11.58 -9.10 -6.78
C ILE A 38 -11.64 -7.83 -7.63
N ASN A 39 -12.76 -7.59 -8.32
CA ASN A 39 -12.95 -6.41 -9.17
C ASN A 39 -12.62 -5.06 -8.48
N PRO A 40 -13.14 -4.72 -7.28
CA PRO A 40 -12.81 -3.46 -6.64
C PRO A 40 -11.32 -3.34 -6.28
N ILE A 41 -10.66 -4.45 -5.93
CA ILE A 41 -9.23 -4.48 -5.62
C ILE A 41 -8.42 -4.27 -6.91
N LEU A 42 -8.79 -4.96 -8.00
CA LEU A 42 -8.15 -4.82 -9.29
C LEU A 42 -8.26 -3.38 -9.80
N VAL A 43 -9.45 -2.77 -9.74
CA VAL A 43 -9.67 -1.37 -10.14
C VAL A 43 -8.86 -0.40 -9.26
N ALA A 44 -8.79 -0.63 -7.95
CA ALA A 44 -7.99 0.20 -7.05
C ALA A 44 -6.48 0.08 -7.31
N VAL A 45 -5.97 -1.13 -7.53
CA VAL A 45 -4.55 -1.37 -7.81
C VAL A 45 -4.17 -0.82 -9.19
N THR A 46 -4.97 -1.08 -10.21
CA THR A 46 -4.67 -0.59 -11.56
C THR A 46 -4.84 0.94 -11.64
N GLY A 47 -5.88 1.49 -11.00
CA GLY A 47 -6.10 2.94 -10.93
C GLY A 47 -5.03 3.69 -10.16
N SER A 48 -4.54 3.14 -9.04
CA SER A 48 -3.41 3.71 -8.31
C SER A 48 -2.13 3.64 -9.15
N LEU A 49 -1.85 2.51 -9.80
CA LEU A 49 -0.68 2.35 -10.68
C LEU A 49 -0.70 3.33 -11.86
N PHE A 50 -1.85 3.54 -12.49
CA PHE A 50 -2.01 4.53 -13.56
C PHE A 50 -1.86 5.97 -13.06
N HIS A 51 -2.36 6.27 -11.86
CA HIS A 51 -2.15 7.58 -11.25
C HIS A 51 -0.66 7.84 -10.99
N TYR A 52 0.07 6.83 -10.51
CA TYR A 52 1.53 6.92 -10.35
C TYR A 52 2.25 7.11 -11.69
N SER A 53 1.88 6.39 -12.75
CA SER A 53 2.54 6.54 -14.06
C SER A 53 2.27 7.90 -14.72
N VAL A 54 1.07 8.45 -14.56
CA VAL A 54 0.74 9.79 -15.06
C VAL A 54 1.41 10.88 -14.20
N ALA A 55 1.49 10.70 -12.89
CA ALA A 55 2.20 11.60 -11.99
C ALA A 55 3.73 11.59 -12.25
N LEU A 56 4.31 10.43 -12.56
CA LEU A 56 5.74 10.32 -12.90
C LEU A 56 6.09 10.91 -14.28
N ALA A 57 5.13 11.04 -15.19
CA ALA A 57 5.33 11.75 -16.45
C ALA A 57 5.40 13.29 -16.27
N ASP A 58 4.91 13.80 -15.14
CA ASP A 58 4.90 15.22 -14.73
C ASP A 58 5.92 15.47 -13.58
N ALA A 59 7.08 14.81 -13.67
CA ALA A 59 8.02 14.59 -12.56
C ALA A 59 8.55 15.86 -11.87
N SER A 60 8.64 17.01 -12.55
CA SER A 60 9.06 18.26 -11.89
C SER A 60 7.99 18.87 -10.99
N SER A 61 6.73 18.53 -11.22
CA SER A 61 5.54 19.06 -10.54
C SER A 61 4.98 18.09 -9.49
N ALA A 62 5.25 16.80 -9.66
CA ALA A 62 4.62 15.72 -8.93
C ALA A 62 5.30 15.40 -7.59
N GLU A 63 6.62 15.52 -7.47
CA GLU A 63 7.33 15.25 -6.20
C GLU A 63 6.83 16.16 -5.07
N GLY A 64 6.63 17.46 -5.37
CA GLY A 64 6.08 18.41 -4.40
C GLY A 64 4.64 18.07 -3.99
N LYS A 65 3.79 17.67 -4.94
CA LYS A 65 2.39 17.32 -4.67
C LYS A 65 2.24 15.99 -3.91
N ILE A 66 3.07 15.00 -4.23
CA ILE A 66 3.09 13.69 -3.56
C ILE A 66 3.60 13.86 -2.12
N SER A 67 4.64 14.67 -1.91
CA SER A 67 5.15 14.97 -0.57
C SER A 67 4.10 15.68 0.30
N VAL A 68 3.39 16.67 -0.26
CA VAL A 68 2.30 17.38 0.44
C VAL A 68 1.15 16.44 0.77
N ALA A 69 0.68 15.65 -0.20
CA ALA A 69 -0.41 14.68 0.02
C ALA A 69 -0.03 13.62 1.06
N GLY A 70 1.20 13.10 0.99
CA GLY A 70 1.74 12.16 1.97
C GLY A 70 1.77 12.76 3.38
N ASN A 71 2.19 14.02 3.52
CA ASN A 71 2.26 14.68 4.82
C ASN A 71 0.87 14.99 5.40
N THR A 72 -0.12 15.33 4.55
CA THR A 72 -1.52 15.51 4.97
C THR A 72 -2.13 14.21 5.47
N ILE A 73 -2.00 13.11 4.71
CA ILE A 73 -2.50 11.79 5.10
C ILE A 73 -1.81 11.34 6.40
N PHE A 74 -0.50 11.52 6.50
CA PHE A 74 0.25 11.18 7.69
C PHE A 74 -0.18 12.00 8.92
N GLY A 75 -0.54 13.28 8.74
CA GLY A 75 -1.15 14.11 9.78
C GLY A 75 -2.47 13.53 10.30
N ILE A 76 -3.35 13.10 9.40
CA ILE A 76 -4.63 12.45 9.75
C ILE A 76 -4.38 11.14 10.50
N CYS A 77 -3.42 10.33 10.03
CA CYS A 77 -3.07 9.07 10.68
C CYS A 77 -2.49 9.25 12.09
N LYS A 78 -1.69 10.31 12.33
CA LYS A 78 -1.19 10.63 13.68
C LYS A 78 -2.34 10.94 14.65
N GLU A 79 -3.26 11.79 14.22
CA GLU A 79 -4.40 12.18 15.03
C GLU A 79 -5.27 10.96 15.35
N ALA A 80 -5.58 10.13 14.34
CA ALA A 80 -6.30 8.88 14.55
C ALA A 80 -5.56 7.93 15.50
N ALA A 81 -4.24 7.77 15.33
CA ALA A 81 -3.41 6.92 16.17
C ALA A 81 -3.34 7.41 17.62
N PHE A 82 -3.31 8.72 17.84
CA PHE A 82 -3.37 9.33 19.17
C PHE A 82 -4.64 8.90 19.91
N TRP A 83 -5.80 9.11 19.29
CA TRP A 83 -7.09 8.73 19.88
C TRP A 83 -7.21 7.22 20.11
N ILE A 84 -6.74 6.40 19.16
CA ILE A 84 -6.74 4.94 19.32
C ILE A 84 -5.85 4.50 20.49
N CYS A 85 -4.61 5.01 20.56
CA CYS A 85 -3.69 4.67 21.65
C CYS A 85 -4.22 5.12 23.01
N LEU A 86 -4.84 6.30 23.08
CA LEU A 86 -5.42 6.83 24.31
C LEU A 86 -6.58 5.94 24.80
N ILE A 87 -7.52 5.60 23.91
CA ILE A 87 -8.66 4.75 24.25
C ILE A 87 -8.18 3.35 24.66
N MET A 88 -7.26 2.74 23.91
CA MET A 88 -6.75 1.41 24.24
C MET A 88 -5.95 1.40 25.55
N CYS A 89 -5.14 2.43 25.80
CA CYS A 89 -4.42 2.61 27.06
C CYS A 89 -5.40 2.71 28.24
N ALA A 90 -6.46 3.53 28.12
CA ALA A 90 -7.48 3.65 29.15
C ALA A 90 -8.18 2.30 29.43
N ILE A 91 -8.53 1.53 28.39
CA ILE A 91 -9.15 0.21 28.55
C ILE A 91 -8.20 -0.77 29.26
N GLU A 92 -6.92 -0.82 28.88
CA GLU A 92 -5.93 -1.69 29.54
C GLU A 92 -5.69 -1.29 31.00
N ILE A 93 -5.66 0.01 31.31
CA ILE A 93 -5.53 0.50 32.68
C ILE A 93 -6.74 0.08 33.52
N VAL A 94 -7.96 0.27 33.02
CA VAL A 94 -9.18 -0.16 33.73
C VAL A 94 -9.17 -1.68 33.97
N LYS A 95 -8.76 -2.47 32.98
CA LYS A 95 -8.61 -3.94 33.13
C LYS A 95 -7.56 -4.32 34.18
N ALA A 96 -6.42 -3.64 34.19
CA ALA A 96 -5.37 -3.87 35.17
C ALA A 96 -5.84 -3.56 36.60
N LEU A 97 -6.59 -2.46 36.77
CA LEU A 97 -7.19 -2.08 38.04
C LEU A 97 -8.27 -3.07 38.50
N MET A 98 -9.12 -3.56 37.59
CA MET A 98 -10.12 -4.60 37.91
C MET A 98 -9.49 -5.92 38.37
N ASN A 99 -8.28 -6.23 37.89
CA ASN A 99 -7.51 -7.39 38.32
C ASN A 99 -6.70 -7.15 39.60
N GLY A 100 -6.78 -5.94 40.20
CA GLY A 100 -6.03 -5.57 41.40
C GLY A 100 -4.52 -5.37 41.17
N ASP A 101 -4.04 -5.41 39.92
CA ASP A 101 -2.62 -5.27 39.60
C ASP A 101 -2.25 -3.83 39.25
N THR A 102 -2.05 -3.01 40.28
CA THR A 102 -1.63 -1.61 40.16
C THR A 102 -0.19 -1.44 39.67
N LYS A 103 0.66 -2.46 39.78
CA LYS A 103 2.05 -2.42 39.32
C LYS A 103 2.15 -2.55 37.80
N SER A 104 1.21 -3.26 37.17
CA SER A 104 1.16 -3.40 35.72
C SER A 104 0.80 -2.11 34.97
N VAL A 105 0.13 -1.16 35.63
CA VAL A 105 -0.34 0.10 35.03
C VAL A 105 0.81 0.91 34.42
N SER A 106 1.95 0.98 35.10
CA SER A 106 3.13 1.71 34.59
C SER A 106 3.73 1.05 33.34
N LYS A 107 3.68 -0.29 33.24
CA LYS A 107 4.10 -1.03 32.04
C LYS A 107 3.15 -0.78 30.87
N VAL A 108 1.83 -0.72 31.14
CA VAL A 108 0.83 -0.37 30.13
C VAL A 108 1.08 1.03 29.58
N ILE A 109 1.29 2.02 30.46
CA ILE A 109 1.59 3.39 30.06
C ILE A 109 2.86 3.45 29.19
N ALA A 110 3.95 2.80 29.63
CA ALA A 110 5.20 2.77 28.88
C ALA A 110 5.03 2.12 27.49
N LYS A 111 4.27 1.02 27.38
CA LYS A 111 3.94 0.35 26.11
C LYS A 111 3.27 1.30 25.13
N TYR A 112 2.26 2.05 25.57
CA TYR A 112 1.53 2.96 24.69
C TYR A 112 2.33 4.22 24.33
N ILE A 113 3.19 4.71 25.22
CA ILE A 113 4.14 5.80 24.92
C ILE A 113 5.12 5.36 23.83
N VAL A 114 5.71 4.16 23.95
CA VAL A 114 6.64 3.63 22.93
C VAL A 114 5.92 3.38 21.61
N ALA A 115 4.71 2.81 21.64
CA ALA A 115 3.91 2.58 20.44
C ALA A 115 3.58 3.89 19.71
N TYR A 116 3.13 4.90 20.44
CA TYR A 116 2.85 6.22 19.86
C TYR A 116 4.12 6.92 19.37
N GLY A 117 5.20 6.88 20.15
CA GLY A 117 6.50 7.43 19.78
C GLY A 117 7.06 6.80 18.50
N ALA A 118 6.88 5.49 18.33
CA ALA A 118 7.29 4.78 17.12
C ALA A 118 6.58 5.32 15.86
N ILE A 119 5.29 5.68 15.96
CA ILE A 119 4.53 6.26 14.83
C ILE A 119 5.12 7.60 14.37
N TYR A 120 5.75 8.37 15.26
CA TYR A 120 6.44 9.61 14.91
C TYR A 120 7.88 9.37 14.45
N LEU A 121 8.56 8.39 15.03
CA LEU A 121 9.98 8.13 14.81
C LEU A 121 10.26 7.33 13.53
N LEU A 122 9.37 6.41 13.15
CA LEU A 122 9.47 5.61 11.91
C LEU A 122 9.53 6.44 10.62
N PRO A 123 8.61 7.40 10.38
CA PRO A 123 8.67 8.19 9.16
C PRO A 123 9.87 9.12 9.13
N TRP A 124 10.31 9.62 10.29
CA TRP A 124 11.56 10.37 10.38
C TRP A 124 12.77 9.48 10.01
N SER A 125 12.85 8.25 10.52
CA SER A 125 13.95 7.34 10.18
C SER A 125 13.92 6.88 8.72
N PHE A 126 12.74 6.65 8.14
CA PHE A 126 12.61 6.32 6.72
C PHE A 126 12.96 7.48 5.80
N ASN A 127 12.59 8.72 6.15
CA ASN A 127 13.05 9.90 5.44
C ASN A 127 14.57 10.04 5.53
N LEU A 128 15.15 9.82 6.72
CA LEU A 128 16.60 9.87 6.89
C LEU A 128 17.33 8.82 6.04
N ILE A 129 16.81 7.59 5.95
CA ILE A 129 17.35 6.55 5.06
C ILE A 129 17.21 6.99 3.61
N LYS A 130 16.07 7.57 3.23
CA LYS A 130 15.85 8.10 1.87
C LYS A 130 16.85 9.21 1.53
N ASP A 131 17.11 10.12 2.45
CA ASP A 131 18.05 11.24 2.25
C ASP A 131 19.52 10.76 2.18
N ILE A 132 19.84 9.63 2.83
CA ILE A 132 21.21 9.06 2.80
C ILE A 132 21.45 8.22 1.54
N PHE A 133 20.44 7.51 1.04
CA PHE A 133 20.59 6.50 -0.02
C PHE A 133 19.89 6.83 -1.34
N GLY A 134 19.13 7.92 -1.42
CA GLY A 134 18.41 8.39 -2.61
C GLY A 134 18.82 9.79 -3.03
#